data_AF-A0A842VKP0-F1
#
_entry.id   AF-A0A842VKP0-F1
#
_cell.length_a   1.000
_cell.length_b   1.000
_cell.length_c   1.000
_cell.angle_alpha   90.00
_cell.angle_beta   90.00
_cell.angle_gamma   90.00
#
_symmetry.space_group_name_H-M   'P 1'
#
loop_
_entity.id
_entity.type
_entity.pdbx_description
1 polymer ?
#
loop_
_entity_poly.entity_id
_entity_poly.type
_entity_poly.pdbx_seq_one_letter_code
_entity_poly.pdbx_strand_id
1 'polypeptide(L)' 'MKYNGLNIRKDAPSFKINDIEDNEIGLDDLLTNYNGLMIDFFRGIW' A
#
# COMPACT_ATOMS: atom_id res chain seq x y z
N MET A 1 16.38 6.58 15.73
CA MET A 1 15.70 7.30 14.62
C MET A 1 14.21 7.40 14.96
N LYS A 2 13.58 8.58 14.87
CA LYS A 2 12.12 8.71 14.97
C LYS A 2 11.52 8.35 13.61
N TYR A 3 10.68 7.31 13.56
CA TYR A 3 9.88 7.01 12.37
C TYR A 3 8.73 8.02 12.31
N ASN A 4 8.90 9.08 11.54
CA ASN A 4 7.80 10.00 11.25
C ASN A 4 6.89 9.33 10.20
N GLY A 5 5.57 9.37 10.40
CA GLY A 5 4.61 8.94 9.39
C GLY A 5 4.75 9.72 8.08
N LEU A 6 4.02 9.30 7.05
CA LEU A 6 4.00 10.01 5.77
C LEU A 6 3.36 11.39 5.95
N ASN A 7 4.00 12.44 5.43
CA ASN A 7 3.40 13.77 5.41
C ASN A 7 2.23 13.79 4.42
N ILE A 8 1.16 14.49 4.78
CA ILE A 8 0.05 14.75 3.85
C ILE A 8 0.56 15.42 2.57
N ARG A 9 -0.04 15.09 1.42
CA ARG A 9 0.30 15.63 0.09
C ARG A 9 1.71 15.29 -0.41
N LYS A 10 2.39 14.32 0.20
CA LYS A 10 3.55 13.67 -0.43
C LYS A 10 3.10 12.49 -1.28
N ASP A 11 3.92 12.15 -2.27
CA ASP A 11 3.74 10.93 -3.04
C ASP A 11 3.71 9.72 -2.12
N ALA A 12 2.76 8.83 -2.36
CA ALA A 12 2.69 7.57 -1.66
C ALA A 12 3.94 6.73 -2.01
N PRO A 13 4.59 6.09 -1.03
CA PRO A 13 5.70 5.19 -1.33
C PRO A 13 5.18 4.03 -2.18
N SER A 14 5.91 3.71 -3.23
CA SER A 14 5.65 2.48 -4.00
C SER A 14 5.85 1.26 -3.09
N PHE A 15 5.02 0.24 -3.27
CA PHE A 15 5.10 -1.01 -2.55
C PHE A 15 4.75 -2.18 -3.47
N LYS A 16 5.21 -3.36 -3.07
CA LYS A 16 4.81 -4.66 -3.60
C LYS A 16 4.45 -5.56 -2.43
N ILE A 17 3.32 -6.25 -2.53
CA ILE A 17 2.83 -7.20 -1.54
C ILE A 17 2.30 -8.44 -2.26
N ASN A 18 2.11 -9.53 -1.52
CA ASN A 18 1.33 -10.66 -2.02
C ASN A 18 -0.12 -10.50 -1.58
N ASP A 19 -1.05 -10.80 -2.48
CA ASP A 19 -2.47 -10.92 -2.14
C ASP A 19 -2.78 -12.23 -1.39
N ILE A 20 -4.07 -12.49 -1.12
CA ILE A 20 -4.52 -13.70 -0.43
C ILE A 20 -4.30 -15.00 -1.23
N GLU A 21 -4.04 -14.90 -2.54
CA GLU A 21 -3.79 -16.01 -3.43
C GLU A 21 -2.29 -16.15 -3.79
N ASP A 22 -1.41 -15.45 -3.06
CA ASP A 22 0.05 -15.39 -3.30
C ASP A 22 0.47 -14.73 -4.63
N ASN A 23 -0.40 -13.95 -5.26
CA ASN A 23 -0.01 -13.16 -6.44
C ASN A 23 0.70 -11.87 -5.99
N GLU A 24 1.80 -11.50 -6.65
CA GLU A 24 2.47 -10.22 -6.43
C GLU A 24 1.61 -9.08 -6.99
N ILE A 25 1.28 -8.09 -6.16
CA ILE A 25 0.56 -6.87 -6.56
C ILE A 25 1.32 -5.63 -6.09
N GLY A 26 1.36 -4.61 -6.95
CA GLY A 26 2.00 -3.31 -6.66
C GLY A 26 1.02 -2.15 -6.58
N LEU A 27 1.46 -1.04 -5.98
CA LEU A 27 0.70 0.22 -5.98
C LEU A 27 0.37 0.70 -7.40
N ASP A 28 1.33 0.60 -8.33
CA ASP A 28 1.16 1.06 -9.71
C ASP A 28 0.13 0.22 -10.48
N ASP A 29 0.09 -1.10 -10.22
CA ASP A 29 -0.89 -2.00 -10.81
C ASP A 29 -2.31 -1.67 -10.34
N LEU A 30 -2.44 -1.35 -9.04
CA LEU A 30 -3.72 -0.93 -8.45
C LEU A 30 -4.18 0.42 -9.02
N LEU A 31 -3.29 1.41 -9.10
CA LEU A 31 -3.65 2.75 -9.59
C LEU A 31 -3.85 2.81 -11.11
N THR A 32 -3.34 1.84 -11.87
CA THR A 32 -3.66 1.70 -13.30
C THR A 32 -5.14 1.34 -13.51
N ASN A 33 -5.71 0.54 -12.59
CA ASN A 33 -7.08 0.04 -12.69
C ASN A 33 -8.09 0.83 -11.85
N TYR A 34 -7.61 1.58 -10.85
CA TYR A 34 -8.44 2.31 -9.89
C TYR A 34 -8.00 3.76 -9.74
N ASN A 35 -8.97 4.68 -9.64
CA ASN A 35 -8.71 6.12 -9.49
C ASN A 35 -8.15 6.53 -8.10
N GLY A 36 -8.03 5.58 -7.16
CA GLY A 36 -7.53 5.81 -5.82
C GLY A 36 -7.63 4.57 -4.95
N LEU A 37 -6.92 4.56 -3.84
CA LEU A 37 -6.82 3.42 -2.92
C LEU A 37 -6.93 3.92 -1.46
N MET A 38 -7.70 3.21 -0.65
CA MET A 38 -7.66 3.34 0.81
C MET A 38 -6.92 2.13 1.37
N ILE A 39 -5.83 2.36 2.10
CA ILE A 39 -5.03 1.30 2.72
C ILE A 39 -5.28 1.33 4.22
N ASP A 40 -5.67 0.20 4.77
CA ASP A 40 -5.79 -0.02 6.21
C ASP A 40 -4.73 -1.04 6.66
N PHE A 41 -4.08 -0.76 7.79
CA PHE A 41 -3.04 -1.61 8.36
C PHE A 41 -3.56 -2.26 9.64
N PHE A 42 -3.79 -3.57 9.60
CA PHE A 42 -4.08 -4.33 10.80
C PHE A 42 -2.84 -5.06 11.31
N ARG A 43 -2.76 -5.28 12.62
CA ARG A 43 -1.74 -6.13 13.25
C ARG A 43 -2.42 -7.40 13.72
N GLY A 44 -2.16 -8.52 13.06
CA GLY A 44 -2.71 -9.82 13.42
C GLY A 44 -2.39 -10.87 12.36
N ILE A 45 -2.74 -12.11 12.64
CA ILE A 45 -2.92 -13.13 11.60
C ILE A 45 -4.36 -13.00 11.14
N TRP A 46 -4.59 -12.96 9.83
CA TRP A 46 -5.93 -12.94 9.27
C TRP A 46 -6.57 -14.33 9.37
#